data_AF-M1AM85-F1
#
_entry.id   AF-M1AM85-F1
#
_cell.length_a   1.000
_cell.length_b   1.000
_cell.length_c   1.000
_cell.angle_alpha   90.00
_cell.angle_beta   90.00
_cell.angle_gamma   90.00
#
_symmetry.space_group_name_H-M   'P 1'
#
loop_
_entity.id
_entity.type
_entity.pdbx_description
1 polymer ?
#
loop_
_entity_poly.entity_id
_entity_poly.type
_entity_poly.pdbx_seq_one_letter_code
_entity_poly.pdbx_strand_id
1 'polypeptide(L)'
;MLPNLEEEDNVAQISIPCYEFGPSNQKEHPTKGVIQGYNCRRRTENRHKSIVLLSAVDNSLLNVIHHFKLKTGYNVKKLNVFEMVVNHYKFQAWPEFKAKFRRRVSTYVVDWTKPSNLGSNDRTPGLGYSPVEPIGWKSKFCEVYDNGLKDLTHTWSIVESVAPSEYQMPWLK
;
A
#
# COMPACT_ATOMS: atom_id res chain seq x y z
N MET A 1 16.33 25.17 17.04
CA MET A 1 17.36 24.24 17.55
C MET A 1 16.91 22.86 17.10
N LEU A 2 17.50 22.34 16.01
CA LEU A 2 17.21 20.97 15.56
C LEU A 2 17.74 20.02 16.64
N PRO A 3 16.97 19.01 17.07
CA PRO A 3 17.48 18.06 18.05
C PRO A 3 18.75 17.42 17.50
N ASN A 4 19.78 17.36 18.35
CA ASN A 4 20.95 16.52 18.13
C ASN A 4 20.45 15.11 17.80
N LEU A 5 20.60 14.70 16.55
CA LEU A 5 20.61 13.30 16.19
C LEU A 5 21.91 12.78 16.77
N GLU A 6 21.86 12.24 17.98
CA GLU A 6 22.96 11.42 18.50
C GLU A 6 23.36 10.41 17.42
N GLU A 7 24.67 10.28 17.20
CA GLU A 7 25.34 9.35 16.27
C GLU A 7 25.16 7.86 16.69
N GLU A 8 24.00 7.50 17.23
CA GLU A 8 23.72 6.19 17.79
C GLU A 8 22.44 5.62 17.20
N ASP A 9 22.53 5.25 15.93
CA ASP A 9 22.09 3.94 15.48
C ASP A 9 22.49 3.83 14.01
N ASN A 10 23.19 2.78 13.62
CA ASN A 10 23.43 2.44 12.22
C ASN A 10 22.11 2.01 11.53
N VAL A 11 21.03 2.77 11.66
CA VAL A 11 19.74 2.50 11.03
C VAL A 11 19.90 2.66 9.53
N ALA A 12 19.81 1.55 8.80
CA ALA A 12 19.79 1.55 7.35
C ALA A 12 18.44 1.14 6.77
N GLN A 13 17.47 0.78 7.61
CA GLN A 13 16.11 0.48 7.18
C GLN A 13 15.10 1.07 8.14
N ILE A 14 14.12 1.78 7.59
CA ILE A 14 12.90 2.14 8.29
C ILE A 14 11.79 1.21 7.79
N SER A 15 11.22 0.40 8.67
CA SER A 15 10.10 -0.48 8.37
C SER A 15 8.80 0.16 8.85
N ILE A 16 7.88 0.34 7.91
CA ILE A 16 6.66 1.14 8.06
C ILE A 16 5.45 0.22 7.95
N PRO A 17 4.51 0.23 8.92
CA PRO A 17 3.28 -0.53 8.84
C PRO A 17 2.44 -0.06 7.65
N CYS A 18 1.59 -0.95 7.12
CA CYS A 18 0.84 -0.69 5.91
C CYS A 18 -0.62 -1.14 6.01
N TYR A 19 -1.53 -0.19 5.79
CA TYR A 19 -2.95 -0.47 5.67
C TYR A 19 -3.32 -0.89 4.25
N GLU A 20 -4.10 -1.97 4.14
CA GLU A 20 -4.64 -2.45 2.86
C GLU A 20 -6.07 -1.93 2.67
N PHE A 21 -6.25 -1.01 1.71
CA PHE A 21 -7.55 -0.44 1.37
C PHE A 21 -8.31 -1.29 0.35
N GLY A 22 -9.63 -1.31 0.55
CA GLY A 22 -10.66 -2.02 -0.19
C GLY A 22 -11.40 -1.15 -1.22
N PRO A 23 -12.24 -1.76 -2.06
CA PRO A 23 -12.97 -1.05 -3.13
C PRO A 23 -13.99 -0.03 -2.62
N SER A 24 -14.37 -0.07 -1.33
CA SER A 24 -15.17 0.99 -0.68
C SER A 24 -16.52 1.26 -1.36
N ASN A 25 -17.19 0.19 -1.78
CA ASN A 25 -18.45 0.20 -2.54
C ASN A 25 -18.38 0.86 -3.93
N GLN A 26 -17.18 1.22 -4.40
CA GLN A 26 -17.00 1.83 -5.71
C GLN A 26 -17.17 0.81 -6.84
N LYS A 27 -17.86 1.20 -7.91
CA LYS A 27 -18.01 0.40 -9.13
C LYS A 27 -16.91 0.67 -10.15
N GLU A 28 -16.28 1.83 -10.07
CA GLU A 28 -15.26 2.36 -10.98
C GLU A 28 -14.20 3.14 -10.19
N HIS A 29 -13.09 3.50 -10.84
CA HIS A 29 -12.09 4.37 -10.21
C HIS A 29 -12.72 5.69 -9.74
N PRO A 30 -12.53 6.10 -8.48
CA PRO A 30 -12.99 7.41 -8.03
C PRO A 30 -12.34 8.52 -8.86
N THR A 31 -13.15 9.36 -9.50
CA THR A 31 -12.67 10.48 -10.32
C THR A 31 -11.86 11.49 -9.50
N LYS A 32 -12.18 11.63 -8.21
CA LYS A 32 -11.44 12.44 -7.23
C LYS A 32 -10.16 11.77 -6.71
N GLY A 33 -9.80 10.61 -7.23
CA GLY A 33 -8.60 9.87 -6.86
C GLY A 33 -8.77 8.92 -5.68
N VAL A 34 -7.77 8.05 -5.49
CA VAL A 34 -7.82 6.91 -4.57
C VAL A 34 -8.04 7.32 -3.12
N ILE A 35 -7.42 8.42 -2.68
CA ILE A 35 -7.51 8.94 -1.30
C ILE A 35 -8.94 9.37 -0.98
N GLN A 36 -9.66 9.91 -1.97
CA GLN A 36 -10.97 10.52 -1.74
C GLN A 36 -12.11 9.49 -1.77
N GLY A 37 -11.95 8.43 -2.58
CA GLY A 37 -13.02 7.47 -2.85
C GLY A 37 -12.83 6.09 -2.25
N TYR A 38 -11.62 5.72 -1.81
CA TYR A 38 -11.37 4.43 -1.15
C TYR A 38 -11.11 4.62 0.34
N ASN A 39 -12.17 4.51 1.14
CA ASN A 39 -12.15 4.76 2.59
C ASN A 39 -12.46 3.51 3.42
N CYS A 40 -12.58 2.33 2.80
CA CYS A 40 -12.67 1.05 3.49
C CYS A 40 -11.31 0.40 3.53
N ARG A 41 -10.92 -0.17 4.67
CA ARG A 41 -9.70 -0.98 4.78
C ARG A 41 -9.90 -2.21 5.65
N ARG A 42 -8.93 -3.11 5.56
CA ARG A 42 -8.78 -4.21 6.53
C ARG A 42 -8.34 -3.66 7.89
N ARG A 43 -8.74 -4.35 8.95
CA ARG A 43 -8.38 -4.01 10.33
C ARG A 43 -6.93 -4.33 10.61
N THR A 44 -6.47 -5.49 10.17
CA THR A 44 -5.11 -5.98 10.42
C THR A 44 -4.13 -5.48 9.36
N GLU A 45 -2.98 -4.99 9.81
CA GLU A 45 -1.81 -4.80 8.96
C GLU A 45 -1.30 -6.17 8.50
N ASN A 46 -1.10 -6.33 7.19
CA ASN A 46 -0.70 -7.62 6.62
C ASN A 46 0.74 -7.60 6.08
N ARG A 47 1.28 -6.41 5.78
CA ARG A 47 2.65 -6.21 5.26
C ARG A 47 3.23 -4.90 5.79
N HIS A 48 4.53 -4.75 5.65
CA HIS A 48 5.24 -3.50 5.85
C HIS A 48 5.80 -2.98 4.51
N LYS A 49 6.14 -1.70 4.48
CA LYS A 49 6.97 -1.08 3.44
C LYS A 49 8.28 -0.64 4.08
N SER A 50 9.34 -0.51 3.29
CA SER A 50 10.61 -0.08 3.84
C SER A 50 11.27 0.99 3.00
N ILE A 51 11.89 1.94 3.68
CA ILE A 51 12.86 2.87 3.13
C ILE A 51 14.23 2.34 3.55
N VAL A 52 15.15 2.20 2.61
CA VAL A 52 16.44 1.55 2.83
C VAL A 52 17.59 2.40 2.31
N LEU A 53 18.70 2.38 3.05
CA LEU A 53 19.97 2.87 2.58
C LEU A 53 20.62 1.78 1.71
N LEU A 54 20.66 2.02 0.40
CA LEU A 54 21.11 1.01 -0.58
C LEU A 54 22.55 0.52 -0.34
N SER A 55 23.45 1.40 0.10
CA SER A 55 24.85 1.04 0.39
C SER A 55 25.00 0.07 1.57
N ALA A 56 23.98 -0.03 2.42
CA ALA A 56 23.91 -0.91 3.58
C ALA A 56 23.14 -2.22 3.31
N VAL A 57 22.59 -2.40 2.11
CA VAL A 57 21.97 -3.66 1.70
C VAL A 57 23.07 -4.67 1.40
N ASP A 58 22.92 -5.90 1.92
CA ASP A 58 23.86 -6.99 1.70
C ASP A 58 23.88 -7.43 0.21
N ASN A 59 25.02 -7.90 -0.29
CA ASN A 59 25.15 -8.25 -1.71
C ASN A 59 24.82 -9.72 -2.01
N SER A 60 24.25 -10.47 -1.06
CA SER A 60 23.90 -11.88 -1.27
C SER A 60 22.77 -12.06 -2.29
N LEU A 61 22.78 -13.23 -2.93
CA LEU A 61 21.72 -13.67 -3.86
C LEU A 61 20.33 -13.68 -3.21
N LEU A 62 20.23 -13.78 -1.87
CA LEU A 62 18.95 -13.70 -1.16
C LEU A 62 18.23 -12.36 -1.42
N ASN A 63 19.01 -11.27 -1.51
CA ASN A 63 18.49 -9.93 -1.73
C ASN A 63 18.00 -9.69 -3.16
N VAL A 64 18.33 -10.60 -4.09
CA VAL A 64 17.91 -10.52 -5.49
C VAL A 64 16.48 -11.06 -5.68
N ILE A 65 16.05 -12.01 -4.85
CA ILE A 65 14.90 -12.83 -5.20
C ILE A 65 13.62 -12.42 -4.45
N HIS A 66 13.60 -12.25 -3.12
CA HIS A 66 12.35 -11.88 -2.43
C HIS A 66 12.44 -11.16 -1.08
N HIS A 67 13.58 -11.17 -0.39
CA HIS A 67 13.77 -10.48 0.88
C HIS A 67 15.17 -9.92 0.93
N PHE A 68 15.33 -8.63 1.24
CA PHE A 68 16.65 -8.05 1.41
C PHE A 68 17.07 -8.11 2.89
N LYS A 69 18.37 -8.31 3.11
CA LYS A 69 19.07 -8.23 4.39
C LYS A 69 20.02 -7.04 4.37
N LEU A 70 20.26 -6.47 5.54
CA LEU A 70 21.29 -5.45 5.71
C LEU A 70 22.65 -6.11 5.95
N LYS A 71 23.72 -5.39 5.60
CA LYS A 71 25.10 -5.75 5.97
C LYS A 71 25.24 -5.76 7.50
N THR A 72 26.18 -6.56 8.00
CA THR A 72 26.52 -6.61 9.43
C THR A 72 26.83 -5.22 9.99
N GLY A 73 26.30 -4.91 11.17
CA GLY A 73 26.50 -3.63 11.83
C GLY A 73 25.40 -2.59 11.55
N TYR A 74 24.48 -2.84 10.62
CA TYR A 74 23.32 -1.99 10.37
C TYR A 74 22.03 -2.55 10.99
N ASN A 75 21.14 -1.63 11.38
CA ASN A 75 19.92 -1.89 12.13
C ASN A 75 18.64 -1.52 11.35
N VAL A 76 17.53 -2.15 11.76
CA VAL A 76 16.18 -1.85 11.26
C VAL A 76 15.38 -1.13 12.34
N LYS A 77 14.92 0.07 12.05
CA LYS A 77 13.94 0.79 12.89
C LYS A 77 12.54 0.43 12.44
N LYS A 78 11.77 -0.27 13.28
CA LYS A 78 10.36 -0.58 13.04
C LYS A 78 9.52 0.53 13.65
N LEU A 79 8.72 1.20 12.82
CA LEU A 79 7.78 2.22 13.26
C LEU A 79 6.44 1.59 13.62
N ASN A 80 5.68 2.28 14.47
CA ASN A 80 4.28 1.98 14.71
C ASN A 80 3.36 2.93 13.94
N VAL A 81 2.06 2.60 13.90
CA VAL A 81 1.05 3.34 13.12
C VAL A 81 0.84 4.79 13.56
N PHE A 82 1.21 5.15 14.79
CA PHE A 82 1.12 6.53 15.28
C PHE A 82 2.30 7.39 14.81
N GLU A 83 3.43 6.77 14.47
CA GLU A 83 4.61 7.48 13.93
C GLU A 83 4.49 7.66 12.42
N MET A 84 4.20 6.59 11.68
CA MET A 84 4.02 6.63 10.24
C MET A 84 3.28 5.39 9.75
N VAL A 85 2.43 5.56 8.74
CA VAL A 85 1.73 4.45 8.08
C VAL A 85 1.69 4.67 6.57
N VAL A 86 1.77 3.57 5.81
CA VAL A 86 1.55 3.60 4.36
C VAL A 86 0.14 3.10 4.03
N ASN A 87 -0.65 3.94 3.36
CA ASN A 87 -1.93 3.54 2.80
C ASN A 87 -1.73 2.89 1.42
N HIS A 88 -1.96 1.58 1.35
CA HIS A 88 -1.84 0.81 0.12
C HIS A 88 -3.22 0.46 -0.44
N TYR A 89 -3.60 1.17 -1.50
CA TYR A 89 -4.83 0.97 -2.27
C TYR A 89 -4.75 -0.26 -3.17
N LYS A 90 -4.57 -1.41 -2.53
CA LYS A 90 -4.35 -2.72 -3.16
C LYS A 90 -5.59 -3.21 -3.89
N PHE A 91 -6.75 -3.12 -3.24
CA PHE A 91 -8.00 -3.59 -3.79
C PHE A 91 -8.82 -2.39 -4.24
N GLN A 92 -8.97 -2.24 -5.54
CA GLN A 92 -9.68 -1.14 -6.17
C GLN A 92 -11.01 -1.64 -6.75
N ALA A 93 -11.81 -0.73 -7.29
CA ALA A 93 -12.95 -1.09 -8.12
C ALA A 93 -12.54 -2.15 -9.16
N TRP A 94 -13.49 -3.04 -9.47
CA TRP A 94 -13.19 -4.26 -10.20
C TRP A 94 -12.51 -4.03 -11.57
N PRO A 95 -12.93 -3.06 -12.41
CA PRO A 95 -12.27 -2.80 -13.69
C PRO A 95 -10.76 -2.53 -13.54
N GLU A 96 -10.40 -1.69 -12.56
CA GLU A 96 -9.03 -1.27 -12.26
C GLU A 96 -8.23 -2.42 -11.67
N PHE A 97 -8.84 -3.16 -10.75
CA PHE A 97 -8.22 -4.33 -10.16
C PHE A 97 -7.94 -5.39 -11.21
N LYS A 98 -8.92 -5.72 -12.07
CA LYS A 98 -8.79 -6.71 -13.16
C LYS A 98 -7.68 -6.35 -14.14
N ALA A 99 -7.58 -5.06 -14.51
CA ALA A 99 -6.53 -4.57 -15.41
C ALA A 99 -5.12 -4.78 -14.82
N LYS A 100 -4.95 -4.51 -13.51
CA LYS A 100 -3.69 -4.72 -12.80
C LYS A 100 -3.41 -6.19 -12.50
N PHE A 101 -4.46 -6.93 -12.15
CA PHE A 101 -4.40 -8.34 -11.78
C PHE A 101 -3.87 -9.19 -12.93
N ARG A 102 -4.42 -9.03 -14.14
CA ARG A 102 -3.96 -9.78 -15.32
C ARG A 102 -2.45 -9.64 -15.55
N ARG A 103 -1.92 -8.42 -15.41
CA ARG A 103 -0.48 -8.13 -15.60
C ARG A 103 0.40 -8.73 -14.51
N ARG A 104 -0.07 -8.73 -13.25
CA ARG A 104 0.72 -9.24 -12.12
C ARG A 104 0.66 -10.75 -12.01
N VAL A 105 -0.49 -11.35 -12.27
CA VAL A 105 -0.63 -12.79 -12.06
C VAL A 105 0.08 -13.57 -13.16
N SER A 106 0.14 -13.03 -14.38
CA SER A 106 0.98 -13.59 -15.45
C SER A 106 2.47 -13.60 -15.10
N THR A 107 2.95 -12.75 -14.17
CA THR A 107 4.37 -12.71 -13.78
C THR A 107 4.69 -13.60 -12.59
N TYR A 108 3.73 -13.88 -11.70
CA TYR A 108 3.99 -14.57 -10.43
C TYR A 108 3.38 -15.98 -10.34
N VAL A 109 2.45 -16.34 -11.22
CA VAL A 109 1.76 -17.63 -11.15
C VAL A 109 1.71 -18.23 -12.55
N VAL A 110 2.64 -19.17 -12.82
CA VAL A 110 2.83 -19.85 -14.12
C VAL A 110 1.53 -20.44 -14.68
N ASP A 111 0.60 -20.83 -13.80
CA ASP A 111 -0.63 -21.55 -14.15
C ASP A 111 -1.88 -20.93 -13.51
N TRP A 112 -1.98 -19.60 -13.45
CA TRP A 112 -3.07 -18.95 -12.71
C TRP A 112 -4.47 -19.21 -13.25
N THR A 113 -4.57 -19.52 -14.55
CA THR A 113 -5.81 -19.91 -15.23
C THR A 113 -6.20 -21.36 -14.94
N LYS A 114 -5.30 -22.15 -14.36
CA LYS A 114 -5.58 -23.51 -13.92
C LYS A 114 -6.11 -23.49 -12.48
N PRO A 115 -7.02 -24.41 -12.12
CA PRO A 115 -7.55 -24.55 -10.77
C PRO A 115 -6.53 -25.25 -9.83
N SER A 116 -5.26 -24.87 -9.86
CA SER A 116 -4.18 -25.40 -9.02
C SER A 116 -3.73 -24.37 -7.97
N ASN A 117 -3.33 -24.83 -6.78
CA ASN A 117 -2.79 -23.98 -5.70
C ASN A 117 -3.69 -22.78 -5.34
N LEU A 118 -5.00 -23.00 -5.24
CA LEU A 118 -5.98 -21.94 -4.95
C LEU A 118 -5.77 -21.28 -3.57
N GLY A 119 -5.12 -21.98 -2.62
CA GLY A 119 -4.80 -21.47 -1.29
C GLY A 119 -3.50 -20.67 -1.17
N SER A 120 -2.77 -20.42 -2.29
CA SER A 120 -1.52 -19.65 -2.23
C SER A 120 -1.76 -18.20 -1.78
N ASN A 121 -0.85 -17.68 -0.94
CA ASN A 121 -0.83 -16.27 -0.55
C ASN A 121 -0.50 -15.31 -1.70
N ASP A 122 0.01 -15.84 -2.83
CA ASP A 122 0.23 -15.08 -4.05
C ASP A 122 -1.07 -14.87 -4.86
N ARG A 123 -2.13 -15.60 -4.50
CA ARG A 123 -3.47 -15.37 -5.05
C ARG A 123 -4.21 -14.31 -4.25
N THR A 124 -5.00 -13.52 -4.95
CA THR A 124 -5.93 -12.57 -4.33
C THR A 124 -7.03 -13.36 -3.59
N PRO A 125 -7.25 -13.14 -2.29
CA PRO A 125 -8.30 -13.84 -1.55
C PRO A 125 -9.68 -13.66 -2.19
N GLY A 126 -10.40 -14.76 -2.39
CA GLY A 126 -11.73 -14.77 -3.01
C GLY A 126 -11.74 -14.62 -4.53
N LEU A 127 -10.57 -14.57 -5.18
CA LEU A 127 -10.48 -14.59 -6.63
C LEU A 127 -10.06 -15.99 -7.11
N GLY A 128 -10.85 -16.55 -8.03
CA GLY A 128 -10.62 -17.89 -8.59
C GLY A 128 -9.51 -17.92 -9.63
N TYR A 129 -9.68 -18.77 -10.63
CA TYR A 129 -8.75 -18.96 -11.76
C TYR A 129 -9.22 -18.23 -13.04
N SER A 130 -10.29 -17.43 -12.96
CA SER A 130 -10.82 -16.64 -14.06
C SER A 130 -10.96 -15.16 -13.67
N PRO A 131 -10.79 -14.20 -14.60
CA PRO A 131 -10.89 -12.78 -14.32
C PRO A 131 -12.36 -12.31 -14.31
N VAL A 132 -13.16 -12.94 -13.44
CA VAL A 132 -14.58 -12.64 -13.16
C VAL A 132 -14.67 -11.94 -11.82
N GLU A 133 -15.54 -10.92 -11.70
CA GLU A 133 -15.73 -10.18 -10.46
C GLU A 133 -16.23 -11.12 -9.35
N PRO A 134 -15.54 -11.22 -8.21
CA PRO A 134 -16.04 -12.00 -7.09
C PRO A 134 -17.36 -11.44 -6.55
N ILE A 135 -18.24 -12.32 -6.07
CA ILE A 135 -19.47 -11.91 -5.40
C ILE A 135 -19.13 -10.98 -4.22
N GLY A 136 -19.80 -9.83 -4.17
CA GLY A 136 -19.61 -8.83 -3.12
C GLY A 136 -18.28 -8.08 -3.19
N TRP A 137 -17.54 -8.11 -4.32
CA TRP A 137 -16.22 -7.45 -4.43
C TRP A 137 -16.22 -6.01 -3.92
N LYS A 138 -17.25 -5.23 -4.26
CA LYS A 138 -17.40 -3.82 -3.89
C LYS A 138 -17.32 -3.58 -2.38
N SER A 139 -17.86 -4.49 -1.57
CA SER A 139 -17.84 -4.41 -0.11
C SER A 139 -16.73 -5.25 0.54
N LYS A 140 -15.93 -5.99 -0.23
CA LYS A 140 -14.80 -6.77 0.32
C LYS A 140 -13.76 -5.84 0.94
N PHE A 141 -13.05 -6.38 1.91
CA PHE A 141 -11.95 -5.70 2.61
C PHE A 141 -12.38 -4.38 3.29
N CYS A 142 -13.66 -4.24 3.63
CA CYS A 142 -14.20 -3.12 4.40
C CYS A 142 -14.49 -3.56 5.84
N GLU A 143 -13.43 -3.67 6.65
CA GLU A 143 -13.52 -4.04 8.07
C GLU A 143 -13.47 -2.80 8.98
N VAL A 144 -12.85 -1.72 8.49
CA VAL A 144 -12.75 -0.41 9.11
C VAL A 144 -13.04 0.64 8.05
N TYR A 145 -13.89 1.61 8.39
CA TYR A 145 -14.06 2.82 7.61
C TYR A 145 -13.05 3.87 8.10
N ASP A 146 -12.18 4.33 7.21
CA ASP A 146 -11.02 5.16 7.51
C ASP A 146 -10.97 6.33 6.51
N ASN A 147 -11.32 7.52 6.99
CA ASN A 147 -11.20 8.77 6.25
C ASN A 147 -9.93 9.55 6.65
N GLY A 148 -9.03 9.03 7.48
CA GLY A 148 -8.00 9.86 8.12
C GLY A 148 -7.14 10.64 7.12
N LEU A 149 -6.68 9.97 6.06
CA LEU A 149 -5.89 10.64 5.02
C LEU A 149 -6.74 11.60 4.16
N LYS A 150 -8.00 11.24 3.89
CA LYS A 150 -8.93 12.10 3.19
C LYS A 150 -9.15 13.40 3.97
N ASP A 151 -9.50 13.29 5.24
CA ASP A 151 -9.78 14.42 6.13
C ASP A 151 -8.53 15.29 6.29
N LEU A 152 -7.36 14.67 6.47
CA LEU A 152 -6.07 15.38 6.50
C LEU A 152 -5.83 16.21 5.24
N THR A 153 -6.04 15.62 4.05
CA THR A 153 -5.87 16.35 2.79
C THR A 153 -6.87 17.51 2.69
N HIS A 154 -8.11 17.34 3.11
CA HIS A 154 -9.08 18.43 3.15
C HIS A 154 -8.66 19.54 4.12
N THR A 155 -8.18 19.20 5.32
CA THR A 155 -7.69 20.20 6.29
C THR A 155 -6.52 20.98 5.73
N TRP A 156 -5.52 20.32 5.15
CA TRP A 156 -4.39 21.01 4.52
C TRP A 156 -4.84 21.94 3.40
N SER A 157 -5.83 21.53 2.62
CA SER A 157 -6.40 22.37 1.55
C SER A 157 -7.05 23.64 2.07
N ILE A 158 -7.69 23.57 3.24
CA ILE A 158 -8.33 24.72 3.88
C ILE A 158 -7.28 25.64 4.53
N VAL A 159 -6.22 25.07 5.11
CA VAL A 159 -5.14 25.84 5.75
C VAL A 159 -4.20 26.46 4.71
N GLU A 160 -3.94 25.77 3.61
CA GLU A 160 -3.11 26.21 2.48
C GLU A 160 -3.92 27.00 1.43
N SER A 161 -5.11 27.52 1.76
CA SER A 161 -5.84 28.46 0.90
C SER A 161 -5.11 29.80 0.69
N VAL A 162 -3.88 29.92 1.18
CA VAL A 162 -2.91 30.99 0.94
C VAL A 162 -1.83 30.59 -0.08
N ALA A 163 -1.75 29.31 -0.48
CA ALA A 163 -0.81 28.83 -1.48
C ALA A 163 -1.26 29.25 -2.90
N PRO A 164 -0.31 29.60 -3.79
CA PRO A 164 -0.60 29.87 -5.20
C PRO A 164 -1.44 28.76 -5.85
N SER A 165 -2.34 29.12 -6.77
CA SER A 165 -3.28 28.18 -7.42
C SER A 165 -2.62 26.98 -8.11
N GLU A 166 -1.34 27.08 -8.43
CA GLU A 166 -0.49 26.02 -8.97
C GLU A 166 -0.16 24.88 -7.98
N TYR A 167 -0.29 25.10 -6.67
CA TYR A 167 -0.08 24.05 -5.64
C TYR A 167 -1.38 23.41 -5.15
N GLN A 168 -2.54 23.81 -5.69
CA GLN A 168 -3.82 23.19 -5.34
C GLN A 168 -3.93 21.81 -5.96
N MET A 169 -4.22 20.80 -5.13
CA MET A 169 -4.38 19.44 -5.64
C MET A 169 -5.61 19.34 -6.57
N PRO A 170 -5.49 18.72 -7.76
CA PRO A 170 -6.54 18.73 -8.79
C PRO A 170 -7.92 18.18 -8.36
N TRP A 171 -7.97 17.36 -7.32
CA TRP A 171 -9.19 16.72 -6.82
C TRP A 171 -9.88 17.49 -5.68
N LEU A 172 -9.38 18.66 -5.32
CA LEU A 172 -9.96 19.55 -4.30
C LEU A 172 -10.89 20.62 -4.87
N LYS A 173 -11.15 20.58 -6.19
CA LYS A 173 -12.10 21.46 -6.87
C LYS A 173 -13.54 20.96 -6.72
#